data_AF-A0AAV2H928-F1
#
_entry.id   AF-A0AAV2H928-F1
#
_cell.length_a   1.000
_cell.length_b   1.000
_cell.length_c   1.000
_cell.angle_alpha   90.00
_cell.angle_beta   90.00
_cell.angle_gamma   90.00
#
_symmetry.space_group_name_H-M   'P 1'
#
loop_
_entity.id
_entity.type
_entity.pdbx_description
1 polymer ?
#
loop_
_entity_poly.entity_id
_entity_poly.type
_entity_poly.pdbx_seq_one_letter_code
_entity_poly.pdbx_strand_id
1 'polypeptide(L)'
;MPAKKAEAKSAAKAGKTTVGKPKKEGSGGKAKKKKWSKGKVRDKLNNLILFDKATYDKLYKEVPSYKLITPSVVSERLKVRGSLAKQALRELHSKGLIRLISKHASQMIYTRATKGDKEDAE
;
A
#
# COMPACT_ATOMS: atom_id res chain seq x y z
N MET A 1 28.43 -57.24 27.85
CA MET A 1 27.79 -55.89 27.86
C MET A 1 28.84 -54.85 28.31
N PRO A 2 28.70 -53.56 27.98
CA PRO A 2 29.79 -52.87 27.25
C PRO A 2 30.62 -51.84 28.03
N ALA A 3 31.80 -51.52 27.49
CA ALA A 3 32.51 -50.24 27.67
C ALA A 3 33.07 -49.78 26.30
N LYS A 4 33.38 -48.48 26.15
CA LYS A 4 33.28 -47.71 24.89
C LYS A 4 34.48 -46.76 24.67
N LYS A 5 34.66 -46.25 23.42
CA LYS A 5 35.65 -45.23 22.94
C LYS A 5 37.08 -45.77 22.72
N ALA A 6 37.98 -45.24 21.87
CA ALA A 6 37.99 -44.18 20.83
C ALA A 6 39.34 -44.30 20.04
N GLU A 7 39.60 -43.76 18.84
CA GLU A 7 38.79 -43.09 17.78
C GLU A 7 39.47 -43.30 16.39
N ALA A 8 38.96 -42.68 15.32
CA ALA A 8 39.42 -42.91 13.93
C ALA A 8 40.59 -42.02 13.43
N LYS A 9 41.38 -42.55 12.48
CA LYS A 9 42.57 -41.92 11.86
C LYS A 9 42.25 -40.88 10.77
N SER A 10 43.24 -40.00 10.56
CA SER A 10 43.40 -39.01 9.50
C SER A 10 43.87 -39.56 8.13
N ALA A 11 43.97 -38.66 7.13
CA ALA A 11 44.40 -38.78 5.71
C ALA A 11 43.22 -38.82 4.69
N ALA A 12 43.32 -38.29 3.46
CA ALA A 12 44.51 -37.89 2.67
C ALA A 12 44.31 -36.57 1.86
N LYS A 13 45.29 -36.19 1.02
CA LYS A 13 45.49 -34.86 0.40
C LYS A 13 45.81 -34.96 -1.11
N ALA A 14 45.44 -33.91 -1.86
CA ALA A 14 46.10 -33.35 -3.07
C ALA A 14 45.66 -33.74 -4.52
N GLY A 15 45.57 -32.69 -5.36
CA GLY A 15 45.86 -32.66 -6.81
C GLY A 15 44.67 -32.38 -7.76
N LYS A 16 44.76 -31.59 -8.85
CA LYS A 16 45.68 -30.52 -9.28
C LYS A 16 44.97 -29.67 -10.38
N THR A 17 45.34 -28.40 -10.55
CA THR A 17 44.77 -27.42 -11.52
C THR A 17 45.36 -27.49 -12.94
N THR A 18 44.61 -27.05 -13.97
CA THR A 18 45.09 -26.26 -15.14
C THR A 18 43.92 -25.64 -15.98
N VAL A 19 44.24 -24.79 -16.97
CA VAL A 19 43.39 -23.68 -17.48
C VAL A 19 43.09 -23.76 -18.99
N GLY A 20 41.92 -23.29 -19.45
CA GLY A 20 41.63 -22.99 -20.87
C GLY A 20 40.19 -22.52 -21.13
N LYS A 21 39.98 -21.49 -21.96
CA LYS A 21 38.67 -20.87 -22.23
C LYS A 21 38.53 -20.51 -23.73
N PRO A 22 37.32 -20.61 -24.31
CA PRO A 22 36.84 -19.46 -25.08
C PRO A 22 35.40 -19.03 -24.73
N LYS A 23 34.95 -17.97 -25.41
CA LYS A 23 33.80 -17.13 -25.07
C LYS A 23 32.46 -17.79 -25.44
N LYS A 24 31.42 -17.54 -24.62
CA LYS A 24 30.04 -17.41 -25.14
C LYS A 24 29.51 -16.07 -24.67
N GLU A 25 29.04 -15.26 -25.60
CA GLU A 25 28.51 -13.93 -25.33
C GLU A 25 27.20 -14.03 -24.56
N GLY A 26 27.27 -13.83 -23.25
CA GLY A 26 26.12 -13.74 -22.36
C GLY A 26 25.71 -12.28 -22.20
N SER A 27 24.80 -11.85 -23.08
CA SER A 27 24.06 -10.57 -23.06
C SER A 27 24.12 -9.75 -21.76
N GLY A 28 24.44 -8.46 -21.90
CA GLY A 28 24.56 -7.49 -20.81
C GLY A 28 23.25 -7.20 -20.07
N GLY A 29 22.74 -8.19 -19.34
CA GLY A 29 21.66 -8.01 -18.38
C GLY A 29 22.10 -7.03 -17.30
N LYS A 30 21.56 -5.80 -17.34
CA LYS A 30 21.79 -4.74 -16.34
C LYS A 30 21.61 -5.31 -14.94
N ALA A 31 22.71 -5.66 -14.28
CA ALA A 31 22.71 -6.23 -12.96
C ALA A 31 21.96 -5.28 -12.03
N LYS A 32 20.83 -5.75 -11.50
CA LYS A 32 19.88 -4.97 -10.71
C LYS A 32 20.60 -4.49 -9.44
N LYS A 33 21.20 -3.29 -9.51
CA LYS A 33 22.10 -2.71 -8.50
C LYS A 33 21.53 -2.99 -7.10
N LYS A 34 22.23 -3.80 -6.30
CA LYS A 34 21.75 -4.24 -4.98
C LYS A 34 21.39 -3.02 -4.14
N LYS A 35 20.09 -2.74 -4.04
CA LYS A 35 19.58 -1.58 -3.31
C LYS A 35 19.54 -1.94 -1.83
N TRP A 36 20.65 -1.69 -1.13
CA TRP A 36 20.87 -2.05 0.29
C TRP A 36 19.95 -1.29 1.26
N SER A 37 19.06 -0.40 0.79
CA SER A 37 18.04 0.25 1.60
C SER A 37 16.99 -0.77 2.09
N LYS A 38 17.32 -1.49 3.17
CA LYS A 38 16.48 -2.47 3.85
C LYS A 38 15.45 -1.74 4.73
N GLY A 39 14.50 -1.07 4.07
CA GLY A 39 13.54 -0.18 4.72
C GLY A 39 12.26 -0.02 3.90
N LYS A 40 11.43 -1.07 3.85
CA LYS A 40 10.05 -0.96 3.36
C LYS A 40 9.18 -0.43 4.50
N VAL A 41 9.10 0.89 4.62
CA VAL A 41 8.50 1.62 5.77
C VAL A 41 7.04 1.24 6.05
N ARG A 42 6.28 0.78 5.05
CA ARG A 42 4.89 0.33 5.22
C ARG A 42 4.62 -0.87 4.32
N ASP A 43 3.86 -1.83 4.82
CA ASP A 43 3.54 -3.03 4.06
C ASP A 43 2.57 -2.79 2.90
N LYS A 44 2.45 -3.78 2.00
CA LYS A 44 1.68 -3.61 0.76
C LYS A 44 0.18 -3.76 1.07
N LEU A 45 -0.48 -2.63 1.32
CA LEU A 45 -1.92 -2.58 1.56
C LEU A 45 -2.70 -2.83 0.26
N ASN A 46 -3.63 -3.79 0.33
CA ASN A 46 -4.57 -4.09 -0.76
C ASN A 46 -5.83 -3.26 -0.56
N ASN A 47 -5.86 -2.05 -1.12
CA ASN A 47 -7.03 -1.18 -1.04
C ASN A 47 -8.12 -1.64 -2.02
N LEU A 48 -9.38 -1.60 -1.57
CA LEU A 48 -10.55 -2.02 -2.36
C LEU A 48 -10.77 -1.07 -3.55
N ILE A 49 -11.15 -1.66 -4.69
CA ILE A 49 -11.41 -0.97 -5.97
C ILE A 49 -12.90 -0.67 -6.16
N LEU A 50 -13.77 -1.47 -5.54
CA LEU A 50 -15.23 -1.35 -5.54
C LEU A 50 -15.73 -1.24 -4.08
N PHE A 51 -16.93 -0.70 -3.86
CA PHE A 51 -17.57 -0.75 -2.55
C PHE A 51 -18.34 -2.05 -2.37
N ASP A 52 -18.03 -2.79 -1.30
CA ASP A 52 -18.93 -3.80 -0.76
C ASP A 52 -20.07 -3.11 0.00
N LYS A 53 -21.26 -3.73 0.07
CA LYS A 53 -22.44 -3.17 0.75
C LYS A 53 -22.12 -2.64 2.17
N ALA A 54 -21.43 -3.45 2.97
CA ALA A 54 -21.01 -3.07 4.32
C ALA A 54 -19.97 -1.91 4.38
N THR A 55 -19.21 -1.65 3.31
CA THR A 55 -18.30 -0.49 3.23
C THR A 55 -19.03 0.77 2.78
N TYR A 56 -20.05 0.63 1.93
CA TYR A 56 -20.92 1.70 1.50
C TYR A 56 -21.76 2.23 2.69
N ASP A 57 -22.36 1.33 3.48
CA ASP A 57 -23.13 1.70 4.68
C ASP A 57 -22.28 2.43 5.74
N LYS A 58 -20.99 2.08 5.87
CA LYS A 58 -20.02 2.80 6.72
C LYS A 58 -19.71 4.19 6.18
N LEU A 59 -19.55 4.33 4.87
CA LEU A 59 -19.26 5.62 4.24
C LEU A 59 -20.34 6.68 4.56
N TYR A 60 -21.63 6.31 4.52
CA TYR A 60 -22.71 7.24 4.87
C TYR A 60 -22.75 7.65 6.34
N LYS A 61 -22.34 6.76 7.25
CA LYS A 61 -22.39 7.01 8.70
C LYS A 61 -21.15 7.74 9.19
N GLU A 62 -19.97 7.34 8.71
CA GLU A 62 -18.69 7.82 9.23
C GLU A 62 -18.23 9.12 8.55
N VAL A 63 -18.37 9.26 7.22
CA VAL A 63 -17.80 10.41 6.51
C VAL A 63 -18.42 11.74 6.95
N PRO A 64 -19.76 11.89 7.13
CA PRO A 64 -20.35 13.12 7.65
C PRO A 64 -20.01 13.43 9.12
N SER A 65 -19.50 12.46 9.89
CA SER A 65 -19.09 12.68 11.28
C SER A 65 -17.75 13.43 11.37
N TYR A 66 -16.87 13.24 10.39
CA TYR A 66 -15.50 13.76 10.42
C TYR A 66 -15.45 15.29 10.30
N LYS A 67 -14.58 15.94 11.09
CA LYS A 67 -14.33 17.39 11.01
C LYS A 67 -13.63 17.81 9.71
N LEU A 68 -12.71 16.99 9.20
CA LEU A 68 -11.97 17.23 7.95
C LEU A 68 -12.20 16.06 7.00
N ILE A 69 -12.76 16.35 5.81
CA ILE A 69 -13.11 15.34 4.82
C ILE A 69 -12.27 15.59 3.56
N THR A 70 -11.38 14.66 3.24
CA THR A 70 -10.55 14.70 2.03
C THR A 70 -10.42 13.29 1.43
N PRO A 71 -10.13 13.15 0.12
CA PRO A 71 -9.96 11.82 -0.51
C PRO A 71 -8.89 10.95 0.19
N SER A 72 -7.83 11.57 0.71
CA SER A 72 -6.76 10.89 1.44
C SER A 72 -7.25 10.30 2.77
N VAL A 73 -7.95 11.11 3.58
CA VAL A 73 -8.52 10.66 4.88
C VAL A 73 -9.50 9.52 4.68
N VAL A 74 -10.39 9.61 3.68
CA VAL A 74 -11.34 8.54 3.33
C VAL A 74 -10.61 7.26 2.93
N SER A 75 -9.53 7.36 2.14
CA SER A 75 -8.75 6.19 1.72
C SER A 75 -8.02 5.49 2.86
N GLU A 76 -7.57 6.22 3.88
CA GLU A 76 -6.87 5.63 5.04
C GLU A 76 -7.83 4.97 6.04
N ARG A 77 -9.03 5.55 6.25
CA ARG A 77 -10.06 4.99 7.15
C ARG A 77 -10.75 3.76 6.55
N LEU A 78 -11.34 3.91 5.36
CA LEU A 78 -12.18 2.87 4.74
C LEU A 78 -11.37 1.85 3.91
N LYS A 79 -10.04 2.03 3.78
CA LYS A 79 -9.14 1.18 2.97
C LYS A 79 -9.56 1.07 1.49
N VAL A 80 -10.20 2.11 0.97
CA VAL A 80 -10.62 2.21 -0.44
C VAL A 80 -9.60 2.97 -1.29
N ARG A 81 -9.59 2.74 -2.60
CA ARG A 81 -8.71 3.46 -3.53
C ARG A 81 -9.11 4.94 -3.63
N GLY A 82 -8.13 5.84 -3.70
CA GLY A 82 -8.38 7.29 -3.75
C GLY A 82 -9.23 7.77 -4.95
N SER A 83 -9.27 7.01 -6.05
CA SER A 83 -10.19 7.24 -7.17
C SER A 83 -11.65 7.03 -6.78
N LEU A 84 -11.95 5.94 -6.07
CA LEU A 84 -13.27 5.62 -5.54
C LEU A 84 -13.70 6.66 -4.50
N ALA A 85 -12.79 7.04 -3.59
CA ALA A 85 -13.03 8.08 -2.60
C ALA A 85 -13.38 9.45 -3.22
N LYS A 86 -12.68 9.86 -4.29
CA LYS A 86 -13.02 11.09 -5.04
C LYS A 86 -14.45 11.06 -5.61
N GLN A 87 -14.90 9.90 -6.11
CA GLN A 87 -16.25 9.78 -6.67
C GLN A 87 -17.33 9.73 -5.58
N ALA A 88 -17.10 8.98 -4.49
CA ALA A 88 -18.03 8.91 -3.36
C ALA A 88 -18.22 10.27 -2.65
N LEU A 89 -17.16 11.09 -2.57
CA LEU A 89 -17.26 12.45 -2.04
C LEU A 89 -18.09 13.38 -2.95
N ARG A 90 -18.08 13.18 -4.27
CA ARG A 90 -18.98 13.89 -5.18
C ARG A 90 -20.43 13.47 -4.95
N GLU A 91 -20.68 12.17 -4.77
CA GLU A 91 -22.03 11.65 -4.48
C GLU A 91 -22.57 12.17 -3.13
N LEU A 92 -21.77 12.13 -2.07
CA LEU A 92 -22.13 12.68 -0.75
C LEU A 92 -22.41 14.20 -0.81
N HIS A 93 -21.65 14.93 -1.62
CA HIS A 93 -21.87 16.36 -1.84
C HIS A 93 -23.16 16.63 -2.62
N SER A 94 -23.43 15.87 -3.69
CA SER A 94 -24.70 15.94 -4.44
C SER A 94 -25.92 15.60 -3.57
N LYS A 95 -25.75 14.80 -2.51
CA LYS A 95 -26.78 14.49 -1.50
C LYS A 95 -26.84 15.47 -0.32
N GLY A 96 -26.06 16.55 -0.34
CA GLY A 96 -26.06 17.59 0.70
C GLY A 96 -25.53 17.15 2.07
N LEU A 97 -24.87 15.99 2.18
CA LEU A 97 -24.36 15.45 3.45
C LEU A 97 -23.02 16.10 3.88
N ILE A 98 -22.29 16.67 2.91
CA ILE A 98 -21.00 17.33 3.13
C ILE A 98 -20.93 18.61 2.30
N ARG A 99 -20.34 19.67 2.87
CA ARG A 99 -20.13 20.97 2.20
C ARG A 99 -18.74 20.99 1.57
N LEU A 100 -18.62 21.46 0.33
CA LEU A 100 -17.34 21.77 -0.29
C LEU A 100 -16.80 23.11 0.25
N ILE A 101 -15.53 23.13 0.67
CA ILE A 101 -14.82 24.38 1.01
C ILE A 101 -13.98 24.85 -0.17
N SER A 102 -13.15 23.95 -0.71
CA SER A 102 -12.21 24.29 -1.78
C SER A 102 -11.95 23.09 -2.69
N LYS A 103 -11.87 23.37 -3.99
CA LYS A 103 -11.67 22.41 -5.06
C LYS A 103 -10.50 22.87 -5.94
N HIS A 104 -9.36 22.20 -5.77
CA HIS A 104 -8.20 22.30 -6.64
C HIS A 104 -7.99 20.96 -7.39
N ALA A 105 -7.18 20.96 -8.44
CA ALA A 105 -6.89 19.74 -9.22
C ALA A 105 -6.24 18.63 -8.38
N SER A 106 -5.31 19.01 -7.48
CA SER A 106 -4.62 18.09 -6.57
C SER A 106 -5.42 17.76 -5.30
N GLN A 107 -6.25 18.68 -4.82
CA GLN A 107 -6.81 18.63 -3.47
C GLN A 107 -8.28 19.07 -3.45
N MET A 108 -9.13 18.24 -2.85
CA MET A 108 -10.56 18.51 -2.65
C MET A 108 -10.82 18.47 -1.16
N ILE A 109 -11.32 19.57 -0.61
CA ILE A 109 -11.53 19.76 0.83
C ILE A 109 -13.02 19.95 1.08
N TYR A 110 -13.57 19.06 1.90
CA TYR A 110 -14.94 19.06 2.36
C TYR A 110 -14.99 19.13 3.89
N THR A 111 -16.12 19.59 4.41
CA THR A 111 -16.52 19.49 5.82
C THR A 111 -17.88 18.82 5.93
N ARG A 112 -18.21 18.32 7.11
CA ARG A 112 -19.59 17.94 7.46
C ARG A 112 -20.55 19.10 7.18
N ALA A 113 -21.76 18.80 6.72
CA ALA A 113 -22.82 19.80 6.64
C ALA A 113 -23.18 20.27 8.07
N THR A 114 -23.22 21.58 8.29
CA THR A 114 -23.75 22.18 9.52
C THR A 114 -25.24 22.45 9.35
N LYS A 115 -25.99 22.49 10.46
CA LYS A 115 -27.47 22.52 10.40
C LYS A 115 -28.02 23.83 9.81
N GLY A 116 -27.23 24.92 9.81
CA GLY A 116 -27.56 26.21 9.21
C GLY A 116 -27.36 26.29 7.69
N ASP A 117 -26.63 25.36 7.06
CA ASP A 117 -26.45 25.35 5.59
C ASP A 117 -27.63 24.72 4.84
N LYS A 118 -28.70 24.34 5.56
CA LYS A 118 -29.92 23.77 4.95
C LYS A 118 -30.89 24.83 4.40
N GLU A 119 -30.65 26.10 4.70
CA GLU A 119 -31.49 27.22 4.27
C GLU A 119 -30.94 27.89 2.98
N ASP A 120 -29.64 27.74 2.67
CA ASP A 120 -28.99 28.32 1.47
C ASP A 120 -29.22 27.51 0.16
N ALA A 121 -30.23 26.65 0.11
CA ALA A 121 -30.46 25.69 -0.99
C ALA A 121 -31.92 25.61 -1.47
N GLU A 122 -32.75 26.59 -1.10
CA GLU A 122 -34.05 26.89 -1.72
C GLU A 122 -33.91 28.08 -2.67
#